data_AF-A0A0M8RS01-F1
#
_entry.id   AF-A0A0M8RS01-F1
#
_cell.length_a   1.000
_cell.length_b   1.000
_cell.length_c   1.000
_cell.angle_alpha   90.00
_cell.angle_beta   90.00
_cell.angle_gamma   90.00
#
_symmetry.space_group_name_H-M   'P 1'
#
loop_
_entity.id
_entity.type
_entity.pdbx_description
1 polymer ?
#
loop_
_entity_poly.entity_id
_entity_poly.type
_entity_poly.pdbx_seq_one_letter_code
_entity_poly.pdbx_strand_id
1 'polypeptide(L)'
;MTEHDLVGQYTGSPSGKLELKADGTMRATDRPTHTAYGDAPEPDPQEVRGTWRIRPGSHKTPHGNLAEHDLELQGGHFAVSGSRENPHLYRAAGDPDICKFHEFKRIE
;
A
#
# COMPACT_ATOMS: atom_id res chain seq x y z
N MET A 1 0.60 -3.58 15.39
CA MET A 1 0.76 -4.59 14.32
C MET A 1 2.24 -4.97 14.20
N THR A 2 2.57 -6.14 13.66
CA THR A 2 3.96 -6.61 13.43
C THR A 2 4.18 -6.93 11.96
N GLU A 3 5.44 -7.13 11.54
CA GLU A 3 5.74 -7.56 10.17
C GLU A 3 5.08 -8.91 9.87
N HIS A 4 5.10 -9.87 10.80
CA HIS A 4 4.45 -11.15 10.58
C HIS A 4 2.94 -11.01 10.29
N ASP A 5 2.27 -10.05 10.94
CA ASP A 5 0.85 -9.77 10.71
C ASP A 5 0.56 -9.25 9.28
N LEU A 6 1.56 -8.73 8.56
CA LEU A 6 1.44 -8.20 7.19
C LEU A 6 1.91 -9.17 6.09
N VAL A 7 2.44 -10.34 6.43
CA VAL A 7 2.87 -11.33 5.43
C VAL A 7 1.68 -11.87 4.66
N GLY A 8 1.62 -11.68 3.35
CA GLY A 8 0.50 -12.18 2.55
C GLY A 8 0.37 -11.51 1.20
N GLN A 9 -0.72 -11.82 0.53
CA GLN A 9 -1.07 -11.27 -0.77
C GLN A 9 -2.20 -10.27 -0.63
N TYR A 10 -2.11 -9.19 -1.40
CA TYR A 10 -3.02 -8.07 -1.35
C TYR A 10 -3.49 -7.68 -2.76
N THR A 11 -4.74 -7.25 -2.87
CA THR A 11 -5.27 -6.61 -4.08
C THR A 11 -5.44 -5.13 -3.84
N GLY A 12 -5.02 -4.33 -4.82
CA GLY A 12 -5.16 -2.89 -4.82
C GLY A 12 -6.43 -2.46 -5.54
N SER A 13 -7.06 -1.41 -5.02
CA SER A 13 -8.16 -0.69 -5.68
C SER A 13 -7.70 0.73 -6.01
N PRO A 14 -7.66 1.14 -7.29
CA PRO A 14 -8.37 0.54 -8.43
C PRO A 14 -7.65 -0.62 -9.14
N SER A 15 -6.36 -0.83 -8.91
CA SER A 15 -5.57 -1.92 -9.50
C SER A 15 -4.37 -2.29 -8.63
N GLY A 16 -3.61 -3.31 -9.01
CA GLY A 16 -2.36 -3.68 -8.35
C GLY A 16 -2.44 -4.95 -7.53
N LYS A 17 -1.32 -5.67 -7.46
CA LYS A 17 -1.12 -6.80 -6.56
C LYS A 17 0.16 -6.59 -5.78
N LEU A 18 0.14 -6.96 -4.51
CA LEU A 18 1.30 -6.87 -3.64
C LEU A 18 1.43 -8.17 -2.86
N GLU A 19 2.62 -8.74 -2.86
CA GLU A 19 3.01 -9.87 -2.02
C GLU A 19 4.11 -9.41 -1.05
N LEU A 20 3.86 -9.62 0.24
CA LEU A 20 4.81 -9.36 1.31
C LEU A 20 5.22 -10.70 1.93
N LYS A 21 6.52 -11.01 1.92
CA LYS A 21 7.05 -12.26 2.46
C LYS A 21 7.68 -12.06 3.83
N ALA A 22 7.67 -13.12 4.64
CA ALA A 22 8.21 -13.11 6.01
C ALA A 22 9.71 -12.83 6.10
N ASP A 23 10.46 -13.03 5.01
CA ASP A 23 11.88 -12.71 4.91
C ASP A 23 12.17 -11.23 4.62
N GLY A 24 11.13 -10.37 4.62
CA GLY A 24 11.26 -8.95 4.32
C GLY A 24 11.35 -8.64 2.83
N THR A 25 11.13 -9.61 1.94
CA THR A 25 11.07 -9.38 0.49
C THR A 25 9.65 -9.13 0.02
N MET A 26 9.51 -8.33 -1.05
CA MET A 26 8.23 -7.98 -1.65
C MET A 26 8.23 -8.14 -3.16
N ARG A 27 7.02 -8.30 -3.70
CA ARG A 27 6.74 -8.30 -5.14
C ARG A 27 5.46 -7.52 -5.40
N ALA A 28 5.49 -6.59 -6.35
CA ALA A 28 4.32 -5.85 -6.78
C ALA A 28 4.15 -5.92 -8.30
N THR A 29 2.91 -6.01 -8.77
CA THR A 29 2.53 -5.97 -10.20
C THR A 29 1.29 -5.10 -10.40
N ASP A 30 1.00 -4.73 -11.64
CA ASP A 30 -0.22 -4.01 -12.05
C ASP A 30 -0.43 -2.69 -11.31
N ARG A 31 0.67 -2.02 -10.92
CA ARG A 31 0.60 -0.82 -10.07
C ARG A 31 -0.11 0.29 -10.83
N PRO A 32 -1.01 1.06 -10.20
CA PRO A 32 -1.64 2.18 -10.88
C PRO A 32 -0.58 3.23 -11.24
N THR A 33 -0.47 3.57 -12.52
CA THR A 33 0.27 4.75 -12.95
C THR A 33 -0.61 5.96 -12.68
N HIS A 34 -0.22 6.79 -11.71
CA HIS A 34 -0.89 8.06 -11.49
C HIS A 34 -0.37 9.08 -12.50
N THR A 35 -1.20 9.49 -13.45
CA THR A 35 -1.00 10.75 -14.17
C THR A 35 -1.49 11.89 -13.27
N ALA A 36 -0.83 13.05 -13.34
CA ALA A 36 -1.11 14.19 -12.46
C ALA A 36 -2.52 14.80 -12.67
N TYR A 37 -3.28 14.35 -13.67
CA TYR A 37 -4.54 14.96 -14.08
C TYR A 37 -5.58 13.91 -14.40
N GLY A 38 -6.59 13.77 -13.55
CA GLY A 38 -7.96 13.34 -13.90
C GLY A 38 -8.21 11.95 -14.50
N ASP A 39 -7.22 11.33 -15.15
CA ASP A 39 -7.39 10.10 -15.91
C ASP A 39 -7.60 8.92 -14.99
N ALA A 40 -8.32 7.92 -15.51
CA ALA A 40 -8.38 6.63 -14.85
C ALA A 40 -6.96 6.05 -14.82
N PRO A 41 -6.43 5.67 -13.65
CA PRO A 41 -5.10 5.10 -13.57
C PRO A 41 -5.07 3.76 -14.33
N GLU A 42 -4.15 3.64 -15.28
CA GLU A 42 -3.89 2.38 -15.97
C GLU A 42 -2.96 1.49 -15.12
N PRO A 43 -3.14 0.15 -15.15
CA PRO A 43 -2.21 -0.76 -14.50
C PRO A 43 -0.90 -0.84 -15.28
N ASP A 44 0.22 -0.52 -14.62
CA ASP A 44 1.56 -0.80 -15.10
C ASP A 44 1.89 -2.29 -14.87
N PRO A 45 2.03 -3.10 -15.93
CA PRO A 45 2.29 -4.53 -15.82
C PRO A 45 3.72 -4.83 -15.34
N GLN A 46 4.59 -3.82 -15.23
CA GLN A 46 5.96 -4.02 -14.78
C GLN A 46 5.98 -4.59 -13.36
N GLU A 47 6.63 -5.74 -13.23
CA GLU A 47 6.92 -6.35 -11.95
C GLU A 47 8.03 -5.57 -11.23
N VAL A 48 7.77 -5.20 -9.98
CA VAL A 48 8.75 -4.64 -9.06
C VAL A 48 9.03 -5.64 -7.95
N ARG A 49 10.31 -5.83 -7.65
CA ARG A 49 10.78 -6.62 -6.51
C ARG A 49 11.64 -5.75 -5.61
N GLY A 50 11.61 -6.05 -4.33
CA GLY A 50 12.44 -5.32 -3.38
C GLY A 50 12.29 -5.83 -1.95
N THR A 51 12.59 -4.93 -1.02
CA THR A 51 12.41 -5.19 0.42
C THR A 51 11.29 -4.34 1.00
N TRP A 52 10.80 -4.77 2.16
CA TRP A 52 9.81 -4.04 2.93
C TRP A 52 10.07 -4.12 4.44
N ARG A 53 9.54 -3.15 5.19
CA ARG A 53 9.55 -3.12 6.67
C ARG A 53 8.47 -2.19 7.22
N ILE A 54 8.11 -2.37 8.48
CA ILE A 54 7.23 -1.43 9.20
C ILE A 54 8.02 -0.42 10.04
N ARG A 55 7.45 0.77 10.21
CA ARG A 55 7.93 1.81 11.12
C ARG A 55 6.78 2.35 11.97
N PRO A 56 7.06 3.04 13.09
CA PRO A 56 6.04 3.83 13.77
C PRO A 56 5.33 4.76 12.79
N GLY A 57 3.99 4.79 12.82
CA GLY A 57 3.21 5.56 11.86
C GLY A 57 3.38 7.07 12.03
N SER A 58 3.50 7.76 10.91
CA SER A 58 3.66 9.22 10.85
C SER A 58 2.64 9.92 9.93
N HIS A 59 1.87 9.14 9.16
CA HIS A 59 0.88 9.65 8.21
C HIS A 59 -0.54 9.63 8.78
N LYS A 60 -1.43 10.46 8.24
CA LYS A 60 -2.88 10.33 8.48
C LYS A 60 -3.49 9.33 7.50
N THR A 61 -4.44 8.52 7.99
CA THR A 61 -5.22 7.60 7.16
C THR A 61 -6.44 8.32 6.55
N PRO A 62 -7.14 7.71 5.58
CA PRO A 62 -8.41 8.23 5.06
C PRO A 62 -9.51 8.40 6.13
N HIS A 63 -9.37 7.74 7.28
CA HIS A 63 -10.28 7.86 8.42
C HIS A 63 -9.93 9.02 9.37
N GLY A 64 -8.94 9.85 9.02
CA GLY A 64 -8.58 11.08 9.74
C GLY A 64 -7.71 10.88 10.98
N ASN A 65 -7.46 9.64 11.41
CA ASN A 65 -6.51 9.30 12.47
C ASN A 65 -5.08 9.14 11.92
N LEU A 66 -4.08 9.25 12.80
CA LEU A 66 -2.71 8.81 12.47
C LEU A 66 -2.70 7.30 12.25
N ALA A 67 -1.97 6.85 11.24
CA ALA A 67 -1.67 5.44 11.01
C ALA A 67 -0.93 4.89 12.23
N GLU A 68 -1.21 3.64 12.59
CA GLU A 68 -0.46 2.98 13.67
C GLU A 68 0.97 2.70 13.25
N HIS A 69 1.14 2.31 11.97
CA HIS A 69 2.41 1.98 11.37
C HIS A 69 2.49 2.54 9.95
N ASP A 70 3.72 2.81 9.50
CA ASP A 70 4.03 3.05 8.10
C ASP A 70 4.74 1.83 7.53
N LEU A 71 4.32 1.40 6.35
CA LEU A 71 4.98 0.38 5.54
C LEU A 71 5.89 1.06 4.53
N GLU A 72 7.19 0.81 4.66
CA GLU A 72 8.20 1.24 3.71
C GLU A 72 8.42 0.10 2.70
N LEU A 73 8.13 0.37 1.43
CA LEU A 73 8.41 -0.51 0.31
C LEU A 73 9.50 0.10 -0.55
N GLN A 74 10.31 -0.73 -1.20
CA GLN A 74 11.16 -0.24 -2.28
C GLN A 74 10.26 0.32 -3.42
N GLY A 75 10.14 1.65 -3.46
CA GLY A 75 9.27 2.37 -4.41
C GLY A 75 8.14 3.19 -3.77
N GLY A 76 8.02 3.25 -2.44
CA GLY A 76 7.09 4.18 -1.78
C GLY A 76 6.76 3.86 -0.32
N HIS A 77 5.98 4.74 0.30
CA HIS A 77 5.46 4.59 1.66
C HIS A 77 3.95 4.39 1.63
N PHE A 78 3.46 3.54 2.53
CA PHE A 78 2.05 3.26 2.75
C PHE A 78 1.71 3.45 4.23
N ALA A 79 0.57 4.06 4.51
CA ALA A 79 -0.02 4.07 5.85
C ALA A 79 -0.67 2.70 6.12
N VAL A 80 -0.46 2.15 7.31
CA VAL A 80 -1.05 0.88 7.75
C VAL A 80 -2.10 1.15 8.82
N SER A 81 -3.30 0.59 8.65
CA SER A 81 -4.35 0.58 9.66
C SER A 81 -5.14 -0.74 9.65
N GLY A 82 -6.19 -0.83 10.46
CA GLY A 82 -7.01 -2.03 10.58
C GLY A 82 -6.58 -2.90 11.76
N SER A 83 -6.84 -4.20 11.67
CA SER A 83 -6.46 -5.18 12.68
C SER A 83 -5.37 -6.12 12.17
N ARG A 84 -4.89 -7.04 13.03
CA ARG A 84 -3.91 -8.07 12.63
C ARG A 84 -4.50 -9.03 11.60
N GLU A 85 -5.78 -9.33 11.74
CA GLU A 85 -6.54 -10.25 10.88
C GLU A 85 -6.93 -9.57 9.56
N ASN A 86 -7.23 -8.27 9.60
CA ASN A 86 -7.63 -7.50 8.43
C ASN A 86 -6.84 -6.18 8.33
N PRO A 87 -5.57 -6.23 7.89
CA PRO A 87 -4.75 -5.05 7.70
C PRO A 87 -5.10 -4.34 6.38
N HIS A 88 -5.12 -3.02 6.43
CA HIS A 88 -5.33 -2.14 5.28
C HIS A 88 -4.09 -1.28 5.02
N LEU A 89 -3.69 -1.17 3.75
CA LEU A 89 -2.55 -0.34 3.34
C LEU A 89 -3.04 0.78 2.43
N TYR A 90 -2.67 2.01 2.73
CA TYR A 90 -3.11 3.20 1.98
C TYR A 90 -1.92 3.98 1.45
N ARG A 91 -2.01 4.43 0.22
CA ARG A 91 -1.08 5.42 -0.35
C ARG A 91 -1.86 6.54 -1.00
N ALA A 92 -1.45 7.77 -0.74
CA ALA A 92 -1.99 8.93 -1.44
C ALA A 92 -1.64 8.84 -2.93
N ALA A 93 -2.63 9.11 -3.77
CA ALA A 93 -2.54 9.03 -5.22
C ALA A 93 -2.74 10.41 -5.84
N GLY A 94 -1.72 10.94 -6.51
CA GLY A 94 -1.81 12.22 -7.23
C GLY A 94 -1.69 13.45 -6.33
N ASP A 95 -2.48 14.48 -6.63
CA ASP A 95 -2.48 15.76 -5.94
C ASP A 95 -3.03 15.61 -4.49
N PRO A 96 -2.31 16.05 -3.44
CA PRO A 96 -2.77 15.96 -2.05
C PRO A 96 -4.09 16.73 -1.79
N ASP A 97 -4.45 17.71 -2.61
CA ASP A 97 -5.74 18.42 -2.51
C ASP A 97 -6.91 17.58 -3.06
N ILE A 98 -6.61 16.56 -3.86
CA ILE A 98 -7.57 15.59 -4.39
C ILE A 98 -7.37 14.29 -3.61
N CYS A 99 -8.15 14.08 -2.54
CA CYS A 99 -8.11 12.89 -1.68
C CYS A 99 -8.45 11.56 -2.40
N LYS A 100 -7.58 11.12 -3.31
CA LYS A 100 -7.60 9.79 -3.91
C LYS A 100 -6.57 8.93 -3.19
N PHE A 101 -7.01 7.74 -2.78
CA PHE A 101 -6.16 6.77 -2.13
C PHE A 101 -6.10 5.50 -2.96
N HIS A 102 -4.90 4.95 -3.07
CA HIS A 102 -4.70 3.58 -3.47
C HIS A 102 -4.78 2.72 -2.21
N GLU A 103 -5.79 1.85 -2.12
CA GLU A 103 -5.98 0.94 -1.00
C GLU A 103 -5.62 -0.47 -1.40
N PHE A 104 -4.80 -1.15 -0.60
CA PHE A 104 -4.56 -2.59 -0.70
C PHE A 104 -5.24 -3.33 0.46
N LYS A 105 -5.98 -4.39 0.12
CA LYS A 105 -6.64 -5.31 1.07
C LYS A 105 -6.08 -6.70 0.93
N ARG A 106 -5.91 -7.41 2.05
CA ARG A 106 -5.44 -8.79 2.06
C ARG A 106 -6.47 -9.70 1.37
N ILE A 107 -5.99 -10.65 0.57
CA ILE A 107 -6.79 -11.73 0.00
C ILE A 107 -6.94 -12.82 1.06
N GLU A 108 -8.17 -13.25 1.34
CA GLU A 108 -8.45 -14.41 2.21
C GLU A 108 -7.92 -15.72 1.65
#